data_AF-A0A377DDI0-F1
#
_entry.id   AF-A0A377DDI0-F1
#
_cell.length_a   1.000
_cell.length_b   1.000
_cell.length_c   1.000
_cell.angle_alpha   90.00
_cell.angle_beta   90.00
_cell.angle_gamma   90.00
#
_symmetry.space_group_name_H-M   'P 1'
#
loop_
_entity.id
_entity.type
_entity.pdbx_description
1 polymer ?
#
loop_
_entity_poly.entity_id
_entity_poly.type
_entity_poly.pdbx_seq_one_letter_code
_entity_poly.pdbx_strand_id
1 'polypeptide(L)'
;MDTSAVFVTTCLIAAFGSIMMGLFANLPVALAPAMGLNAFFAFVVVQAMGLPWQVGMGAIFWGAIGLLLLTIFRVRYWMIANIPVSLRVGITSGIGLFIGMMGLKTQV
;
A
#
# COMPACT_ATOMS: atom_id res chain seq x y z
N MET A 1 12.14 -15.63 -1.21
CA MET A 1 11.83 -14.95 -2.48
C MET A 1 13.13 -14.42 -3.03
N ASP A 2 13.37 -14.50 -4.34
CA ASP A 2 14.55 -13.88 -4.95
C ASP A 2 14.45 -12.36 -4.91
N THR A 3 15.36 -11.71 -4.19
CA THR A 3 15.36 -10.26 -3.98
C THR A 3 15.41 -9.50 -5.30
N SER A 4 16.20 -9.98 -6.25
CA SER A 4 16.34 -9.40 -7.58
C SER A 4 15.03 -9.46 -8.39
N ALA A 5 14.30 -10.58 -8.30
CA ALA A 5 13.05 -10.76 -9.02
C ALA A 5 11.95 -9.82 -8.47
N VAL A 6 11.83 -9.69 -7.14
CA VAL A 6 10.85 -8.80 -6.51
C VAL A 6 11.17 -7.32 -6.77
N PHE A 7 12.46 -6.96 -6.77
CA PHE A 7 12.91 -5.60 -7.10
C PHE A 7 12.54 -5.22 -8.53
N VAL A 8 12.93 -6.03 -9.53
CA VAL A 8 12.63 -5.77 -10.94
C VAL A 8 11.13 -5.71 -11.18
N THR A 9 10.37 -6.63 -10.58
CA THR A 9 8.89 -6.65 -10.68
C THR A 9 8.28 -5.36 -10.14
N THR A 10 8.74 -4.88 -8.99
CA THR A 10 8.22 -3.64 -8.37
C THR A 10 8.54 -2.42 -9.24
N CYS A 11 9.77 -2.31 -9.75
CA CYS A 11 10.18 -1.22 -10.64
C CYS A 11 9.34 -1.21 -11.93
N LEU A 12 9.10 -2.38 -12.51
CA LEU A 12 8.35 -2.52 -13.76
C LEU A 12 6.87 -2.16 -13.59
N ILE A 13 6.26 -2.58 -12.48
CA ILE A 13 4.88 -2.21 -12.13
C ILE A 13 4.76 -0.71 -11.83
N ALA A 14 5.70 -0.13 -11.10
CA ALA A 14 5.70 1.31 -10.78
C ALA A 14 5.88 2.17 -12.04
N ALA A 15 6.79 1.77 -12.93
CA ALA A 15 6.99 2.44 -14.23
C ALA A 15 5.72 2.36 -15.08
N PHE A 16 5.13 1.17 -15.22
CA PHE A 16 3.90 0.99 -15.98
C PHE A 16 2.73 1.79 -15.37
N GLY A 17 2.57 1.77 -14.05
CA GLY A 17 1.54 2.53 -13.34
C GLY A 17 1.69 4.04 -13.51
N SER A 18 2.93 4.54 -13.46
CA SER A 18 3.22 5.97 -13.68
C SER A 18 2.98 6.39 -15.13
N ILE A 19 3.33 5.56 -16.11
CA ILE A 19 3.04 5.80 -17.53
C ILE A 19 1.53 5.85 -17.78
N MET A 20 0.79 4.88 -17.25
CA MET A 20 -0.68 4.84 -17.36
C MET A 20 -1.33 6.06 -16.72
N MET A 21 -0.81 6.54 -15.57
CA MET A 21 -1.32 7.73 -14.90
C MET A 21 -1.06 9.01 -15.72
N GLY A 22 0.09 9.10 -16.38
CA GLY A 22 0.40 10.18 -17.31
C GLY A 22 -0.48 10.18 -18.56
N LEU A 23 -0.70 9.01 -19.18
CA LEU A 23 -1.42 8.89 -20.45
C LEU A 23 -2.94 8.97 -20.31
N PHE A 24 -3.53 8.30 -19.30
CA PHE A 24 -4.97 8.20 -19.15
C PHE A 24 -5.57 9.22 -18.17
N ALA A 25 -4.82 9.61 -17.14
CA ALA A 25 -5.34 10.50 -16.10
C ALA A 25 -4.89 11.95 -16.25
N ASN A 26 -3.95 12.27 -17.17
CA ASN A 26 -3.37 13.62 -17.37
C ASN A 26 -2.92 14.28 -16.06
N LEU A 27 -2.48 13.48 -15.09
CA LEU A 27 -2.04 13.91 -13.78
C LEU A 27 -0.55 13.59 -13.64
N PRO A 28 0.35 14.58 -13.45
CA PRO A 28 1.79 14.37 -13.35
C PRO A 28 2.17 13.84 -11.97
N VAL A 29 1.64 12.66 -11.61
CA VAL A 29 1.86 12.01 -10.32
C VAL A 29 2.58 10.70 -10.55
N ALA A 30 3.77 10.55 -9.96
CA ALA A 30 4.50 9.29 -9.97
C ALA A 30 3.85 8.31 -8.99
N LEU A 31 3.50 7.14 -9.48
CA LEU A 31 2.92 6.07 -8.68
C LEU A 31 4.06 5.24 -8.09
N ALA A 32 4.35 5.48 -6.81
CA ALA A 32 5.35 4.76 -6.05
C ALA A 32 4.70 3.74 -5.09
N PRO A 33 5.38 2.63 -4.78
CA PRO A 33 4.90 1.68 -3.78
C PRO A 33 4.81 2.33 -2.40
N ALA A 34 3.72 2.04 -1.68
CA ALA A 34 3.48 2.58 -0.35
C ALA A 34 4.35 1.87 0.71
N MET A 35 5.48 2.48 1.06
CA MET A 35 6.47 1.89 1.99
C MET A 35 5.91 1.58 3.38
N GLY A 36 4.94 2.36 3.88
CA GLY A 36 4.34 2.11 5.19
C GLY A 36 3.49 0.83 5.27
N LEU A 37 2.78 0.49 4.19
CA LEU A 37 2.06 -0.79 4.11
C LEU A 37 3.03 -1.97 4.01
N ASN A 38 4.16 -1.80 3.33
CA ASN A 38 5.17 -2.85 3.22
C ASN A 38 5.78 -3.18 4.60
N ALA A 39 6.04 -2.16 5.42
CA ALA A 39 6.49 -2.36 6.80
C ALA A 39 5.41 -3.05 7.64
N PHE A 40 4.15 -2.59 7.57
CA PHE A 40 3.05 -3.25 8.26
C PHE A 40 2.89 -4.73 7.86
N PHE A 41 2.99 -5.02 6.57
CA PHE A 41 2.93 -6.38 6.04
C PHE A 41 4.03 -7.28 6.63
N ALA A 42 5.29 -6.85 6.56
CA ALA A 42 6.42 -7.64 7.03
C ALA A 42 6.37 -7.88 8.56
N PHE A 43 6.07 -6.83 9.34
CA PHE A 43 6.18 -6.89 10.79
C PHE A 43 4.89 -7.35 11.49
N VAL A 44 3.72 -7.00 10.97
CA VAL A 44 2.44 -7.39 11.61
C VAL A 44 1.92 -8.70 11.03
N VAL A 45 1.83 -8.80 9.70
CA VAL A 45 1.19 -9.96 9.06
C VAL A 45 2.12 -11.18 9.06
N VAL A 46 3.40 -10.98 8.73
CA VAL A 46 4.34 -12.10 8.67
C VAL A 46 4.97 -12.37 10.04
N GLN A 47 5.51 -11.36 10.72
CA GLN A 47 6.23 -11.56 11.97
C GLN A 47 5.32 -11.73 13.20
N ALA A 48 4.28 -10.91 13.37
CA ALA A 48 3.40 -11.00 14.55
C ALA A 48 2.32 -12.08 14.44
N MET A 49 1.71 -12.27 13.26
CA MET A 49 0.69 -13.31 13.05
C MET A 49 1.27 -14.67 12.63
N GLY A 50 2.58 -14.75 12.31
CA GLY A 50 3.24 -16.00 11.92
C GLY A 50 2.71 -16.62 10.62
N LEU A 51 2.00 -15.84 9.80
CA LEU A 51 1.40 -16.33 8.57
C LEU A 51 2.43 -16.36 7.44
N PRO A 52 2.37 -17.37 6.54
CA PRO A 52 3.21 -17.40 5.36
C PRO A 52 2.90 -16.19 4.46
N TRP A 53 3.94 -15.55 3.92
CA TRP A 53 3.83 -14.33 3.11
C TRP A 53 2.89 -14.48 1.90
N GLN A 54 2.72 -15.69 1.37
CA GLN A 54 1.81 -15.99 0.27
C GLN A 54 0.34 -15.72 0.66
N VAL A 55 -0.06 -16.09 1.88
CA VAL A 55 -1.43 -15.87 2.37
C VAL A 55 -1.69 -14.38 2.55
N GLY A 56 -0.70 -13.65 3.09
CA GLY A 56 -0.80 -12.20 3.21
C GLY A 56 -0.91 -11.49 1.85
N MET A 57 -0.11 -11.90 0.85
CA MET A 57 -0.24 -11.34 -0.51
C MET A 57 -1.58 -11.69 -1.16
N GLY A 58 -2.13 -12.88 -0.88
CA GLY A 58 -3.47 -13.27 -1.32
C GLY A 58 -4.57 -12.37 -0.76
N ALA A 59 -4.49 -12.00 0.52
CA ALA A 59 -5.42 -11.05 1.13
C ALA A 59 -5.34 -9.66 0.49
N ILE A 60 -4.13 -9.18 0.20
CA ILE A 60 -3.91 -7.90 -0.49
C ILE A 60 -4.48 -7.93 -1.91
N PHE A 61 -4.30 -9.04 -2.63
CA PHE A 61 -4.85 -9.22 -3.98
C PHE A 61 -6.38 -9.15 -4.00
N TRP A 62 -7.05 -9.85 -3.08
CA TRP A 62 -8.51 -9.76 -2.95
C TRP A 62 -8.99 -8.36 -2.53
N GLY A 63 -8.25 -7.69 -1.64
CA GLY A 63 -8.49 -6.29 -1.29
C GLY A 63 -8.38 -5.34 -2.49
N ALA A 64 -7.38 -5.57 -3.37
CA ALA A 64 -7.18 -4.79 -4.58
C ALA A 64 -8.31 -5.01 -5.61
N ILE A 65 -8.79 -6.26 -5.76
CA ILE A 65 -9.98 -6.56 -6.59
C ILE A 65 -11.21 -5.84 -6.03
N GLY A 66 -11.41 -5.88 -4.70
CA GLY A 66 -12.50 -5.16 -4.05
C GLY A 66 -12.42 -3.65 -4.31
N LEU A 67 -11.24 -3.05 -4.18
CA LEU A 67 -11.01 -1.63 -4.48
C LEU A 67 -11.24 -1.30 -5.96
N LEU A 68 -10.85 -2.18 -6.87
CA LEU A 68 -11.07 -2.03 -8.31
C LEU A 68 -12.57 -2.02 -8.62
N LEU A 69 -13.34 -2.97 -8.06
CA LEU A 69 -14.79 -2.99 -8.19
C LEU A 69 -15.41 -1.69 -7.67
N LEU A 70 -15.07 -1.27 -6.45
CA LEU A 70 -15.55 0.00 -5.88
C LEU A 70 -15.23 1.23 -6.74
N THR A 71 -14.07 1.22 -7.41
CA THR A 71 -13.67 2.29 -8.33
C THR A 71 -14.54 2.31 -9.59
N ILE A 72 -14.87 1.15 -10.15
CA ILE A 72 -15.77 1.02 -11.30
C ILE A 72 -17.18 1.52 -10.95
N PHE A 73 -17.70 1.17 -9.77
CA PHE A 73 -19.00 1.62 -9.28
C PHE A 73 -19.00 3.12 -8.86
N ARG A 74 -17.89 3.84 -9.00
CA ARG A 74 -17.72 5.28 -8.67
C ARG A 74 -18.10 5.68 -7.23
N VAL A 75 -18.19 4.73 -6.31
CA VAL A 75 -18.53 4.98 -4.88
C VAL A 75 -17.41 5.72 -4.13
N ARG A 76 -16.23 5.84 -4.73
CA ARG A 76 -15.04 6.52 -4.17
C ARG A 76 -15.33 7.89 -3.54
N TYR A 77 -16.21 8.69 -4.15
CA TYR A 77 -16.49 10.04 -3.66
C TYR A 77 -17.29 10.01 -2.35
N TRP A 78 -18.30 9.14 -2.28
CA TRP A 78 -19.10 8.91 -1.07
C TRP A 78 -18.25 8.39 0.07
N MET A 79 -17.33 7.46 -0.20
CA MET A 79 -16.44 6.92 0.83
C MET A 79 -15.53 8.00 1.44
N ILE A 80 -14.94 8.86 0.60
CA ILE A 80 -14.03 9.93 1.04
C ILE A 80 -14.77 11.04 1.78
N ALA A 81 -16.00 11.36 1.37
CA ALA A 81 -16.82 12.41 2.00
C ALA A 81 -17.26 12.04 3.43
N ASN A 82 -17.44 10.75 3.71
CA ASN A 82 -17.84 10.27 5.03
C ASN A 82 -16.66 10.08 6.00
N ILE A 83 -15.41 10.18 5.54
CA ILE A 83 -14.24 10.07 6.42
C ILE A 83 -13.94 11.45 7.05
N PRO A 84 -14.16 11.62 8.37
CA PRO A 84 -13.86 12.88 9.05
C PRO A 84 -12.37 13.21 8.97
N VAL A 85 -12.05 14.49 8.86
CA VAL A 85 -10.68 14.99 8.67
C VAL A 85 -9.74 14.49 9.78
N SER A 86 -10.22 14.40 11.03
CA SER A 86 -9.44 13.89 12.16
C SER A 86 -8.96 12.44 11.95
N LEU A 87 -9.79 11.56 11.36
CA LEU A 87 -9.38 10.20 11.04
C LEU A 87 -8.34 10.18 9.92
N ARG A 88 -8.49 11.03 8.90
CA ARG A 88 -7.54 11.12 7.78
C ARG A 88 -6.14 11.52 8.24
N VAL A 89 -6.06 12.53 9.11
CA VAL A 89 -4.79 12.99 9.71
C VAL A 89 -4.22 11.95 10.68
N GLY A 90 -5.09 11.31 11.47
CA GLY A 90 -4.72 10.25 12.40
C GLY A 90 -4.04 9.06 11.71
N ILE A 91 -4.58 8.60 10.57
CA ILE A 91 -3.99 7.49 9.80
C ILE A 91 -2.58 7.84 9.32
N THR A 92 -2.38 9.04 8.75
CA THR A 92 -1.05 9.45 8.27
C THR A 92 -0.04 9.59 9.42
N SER A 93 -0.44 10.15 10.56
CA SER A 93 0.41 10.27 11.75
C SER A 93 0.75 8.90 12.34
N GLY A 94 -0.25 8.00 12.42
CA GLY A 94 -0.09 6.65 12.95
C GLY A 94 0.86 5.79 12.10
N ILE A 95 0.77 5.85 10.78
CA ILE A 95 1.70 5.13 9.89
C ILE A 95 3.14 5.65 10.06
N GLY A 96 3.33 6.97 10.17
CA GLY A 96 4.65 7.57 10.39
C GLY A 96 5.27 7.15 11.73
N LEU A 97 4.50 7.25 12.82
CA LEU A 97 4.92 6.79 14.14
C LEU A 97 5.21 5.28 14.18
N PHE A 98 4.40 4.48 13.48
CA PHE A 98 4.59 3.04 13.37
C PHE A 98 5.93 2.69 12.71
N ILE A 99 6.23 3.30 11.55
CA ILE A 99 7.52 3.09 10.86
C ILE A 99 8.68 3.56 11.75
N GLY A 100 8.54 4.72 12.40
CA GLY A 100 9.55 5.26 13.32
C GLY A 100 9.84 4.31 14.50
N MET A 101 8.81 3.76 15.14
CA MET A 101 8.96 2.75 16.19
C MET A 101 9.66 1.49 15.69
N MET A 102 9.30 0.98 14.50
CA MET A 102 9.94 -0.21 13.94
C MET A 102 11.43 0.01 13.65
N GLY A 103 11.80 1.20 13.16
CA GLY A 103 13.20 1.58 12.96
C GLY A 103 13.98 1.60 14.27
N LEU A 104 13.42 2.19 15.32
CA LEU A 104 14.04 2.22 16.65
C LEU A 104 14.18 0.82 17.26
N LYS A 105 13.21 -0.07 17.05
CA LYS A 105 13.21 -1.45 17.57
C LYS A 105 14.21 -2.38 16.85
N THR A 106 14.57 -2.08 15.61
CA THR A 106 15.50 -2.90 14.81
C THR A 106 16.97 -2.59 15.10
N GLN A 107 17.27 -1.46 15.75
CA GLN A 107 18.64 -0.96 15.94
C GLN A 107 19.23 -1.24 17.33
N VAL A 108 18.70 -2.22 18.07
CA VAL A 108 19.26 -2.73 19.34
C VAL A 108 19.27 -4.24 19.34
#